data_AF-T1GDC8-F1
#
_entry.id   AF-T1GDC8-F1
#
_cell.length_a   1.000
_cell.length_b   1.000
_cell.length_c   1.000
_cell.angle_alpha   90.00
_cell.angle_beta   90.00
_cell.angle_gamma   90.00
#
_symmetry.space_group_name_H-M   'P 1'
#
loop_
_entity.id
_entity.type
_entity.pdbx_description
1 polymer ?
#
loop_
_entity_poly.entity_id
_entity_poly.type
_entity_poly.pdbx_seq_one_letter_code
_entity_poly.pdbx_strand_id
1 'polypeptide(L)'
;MCDVVTGQCRCRENMSGRRCESPIQKHYIPFIPIIHEAEAPGTQCFGYMNHNCSRYEQNKDYMVIQSGSEVEFTVDDIPKTMTYDVQIKYMTQSPGQISDTYITLIRPETYEYSSESAICSPNEPQYEQRVPLNLPDNQRQVVALSDVCLEKGKTYRVRLHFERFRGPQDENSGVILVDSLNIIPKIIPENHVFPNEIFGKIYQERHCQYDSTDPTCADMNKHIALVIRNGSVSCDCDPTGSLSKQCEDYGGSCSCKPNVVGRTCNVCAVGTYGFGPDGCKACDCNSIGAKDNNCDVLTVSTWILEFPNCMICNCNGHTNNCDALTGECLNCEHSTTGFNCDSCLEGFYGDPSWASDIGCRPCRCPDTVASNHSHAVDCQLDRRNNNMQCICKEGYAGTKCEECADNYFGSPEIPGGSCELCDCNDNINPRDYGNCDAKTGTCLKCLYDTTGEHCEFCKDGFYGNALEKDCRPCECELLGTNSTIKYCDRFTGHCPCLPNVIGMTCDSCIENHWKIASGEGCEHCDCDPTGSLREQCNPYDGQCECRTGFGGRQCNQCQRDFWGDPNVECHACE
;
A
#
# COMPACT_ATOMS: atom_id res chain seq x y z
N MET A 1 24.74 38.52 55.84
CA MET A 1 24.19 39.51 56.79
C MET A 1 22.78 39.85 56.33
N CYS A 2 21.79 39.76 57.20
CA CYS A 2 20.40 40.09 56.85
C CYS A 2 20.15 41.57 57.14
N ASP A 3 19.26 42.19 56.39
CA ASP A 3 18.86 43.58 56.59
C ASP A 3 18.27 43.75 57.99
N VAL A 4 18.80 44.71 58.76
CA VAL A 4 18.49 44.86 60.19
C VAL A 4 17.07 45.39 60.46
N VAL A 5 16.39 45.95 59.46
CA VAL A 5 15.05 46.55 59.60
C VAL A 5 13.98 45.57 59.15
N THR A 6 14.14 45.00 57.96
CA THR A 6 13.19 44.06 57.35
C THR A 6 13.44 42.62 57.78
N GLY A 7 14.64 42.30 58.28
CA GLY A 7 15.08 40.94 58.55
C GLY A 7 15.30 40.10 57.30
N GLN A 8 15.29 40.69 56.10
CA GLN A 8 15.50 39.98 54.84
C GLN A 8 16.96 39.59 54.67
N CYS A 9 17.23 38.30 54.50
CA CYS A 9 18.57 37.81 54.20
C CYS A 9 18.89 37.95 52.70
N ARG A 10 20.17 38.14 52.37
CA ARG A 10 20.64 38.13 50.98
C ARG A 10 20.69 36.70 50.49
N CYS A 11 19.81 36.35 49.56
CA CYS A 11 19.66 34.99 49.07
C CYS A 11 20.67 34.63 47.99
N ARG A 12 20.97 33.32 47.90
CA ARG A 12 21.68 32.73 46.75
C ARG A 12 20.81 32.82 45.50
N GLU A 13 21.39 32.47 44.36
CA GLU A 13 20.69 32.49 43.09
C GLU A 13 19.42 31.63 43.16
N ASN A 14 18.32 32.17 42.63
CA ASN A 14 17.01 31.54 42.57
C ASN A 14 16.39 31.13 43.93
N MET A 15 16.92 31.63 45.05
CA MET A 15 16.34 31.40 46.39
C MET A 15 15.47 32.58 46.84
N SER A 16 14.46 32.30 47.66
CA SER A 16 13.48 33.26 48.18
C SER A 16 13.07 32.96 49.62
N GLY A 17 12.18 33.80 50.16
CA GLY A 17 11.81 33.79 51.57
C GLY A 17 12.69 34.73 52.40
N ARG A 18 12.20 35.08 53.59
CA ARG A 18 12.89 36.02 54.48
C ARG A 18 14.26 35.51 54.92
N ARG A 19 14.39 34.18 55.10
CA ARG A 19 15.63 33.51 55.50
C ARG A 19 16.29 32.76 54.33
N CYS A 20 15.81 32.95 53.10
CA CYS A 20 16.32 32.28 51.89
C CYS A 20 16.19 30.75 51.95
N GLU A 21 15.13 30.26 52.58
CA GLU A 21 14.90 28.83 52.83
C GLU A 21 14.20 28.09 51.69
N SER A 22 13.58 28.80 50.75
CA SER A 22 12.75 28.21 49.71
C SER A 22 13.23 28.61 48.32
N PRO A 23 13.24 27.71 47.33
CA PRO A 23 13.50 28.10 45.95
C PRO A 23 12.39 29.05 45.44
N ILE A 24 12.69 29.87 44.44
CA ILE A 24 11.66 30.61 43.70
C ILE A 24 10.80 29.63 42.88
N GLN A 25 9.64 30.08 42.40
CA GLN A 25 8.77 29.25 41.57
C GLN A 25 9.53 28.63 40.38
N LYS A 26 9.24 27.36 40.09
CA LYS A 26 9.86 26.56 39.01
C LYS A 26 11.35 26.28 39.20
N HIS A 27 11.85 26.37 40.43
CA HIS A 27 13.21 25.97 40.81
C HIS A 27 13.17 25.02 42.00
N TYR A 28 14.26 24.28 42.21
CA TYR A 28 14.39 23.32 43.30
C TYR A 28 15.81 23.26 43.87
N ILE A 29 15.91 22.77 45.11
CA ILE A 29 17.18 22.46 45.76
C ILE A 29 17.60 21.04 45.33
N PRO A 30 18.73 20.89 44.62
CA PRO A 30 19.15 19.59 44.11
C PRO A 30 19.70 18.70 45.22
N PHE A 31 19.72 17.38 44.96
CA PHE A 31 20.47 16.46 45.80
C PHE A 31 21.98 16.74 45.72
N ILE A 32 22.70 16.31 46.77
CA ILE A 32 24.16 16.44 46.84
C ILE A 32 24.84 15.61 45.74
N PRO A 33 24.50 14.31 45.54
CA PRO A 33 24.99 13.55 44.39
C PRO A 33 24.51 14.15 43.08
N ILE A 34 25.38 14.12 42.08
CA ILE A 34 25.04 14.38 40.68
C ILE A 34 24.85 13.01 40.03
N ILE A 35 23.69 12.78 39.44
CA ILE A 35 23.28 11.46 38.94
C ILE A 35 23.27 11.51 37.42
N HIS A 36 24.04 10.63 36.78
CA HIS A 36 24.02 10.40 35.34
C HIS A 36 23.43 9.02 35.08
N GLU A 37 22.21 8.97 34.56
CA GLU A 37 21.54 7.70 34.28
C GLU A 37 22.23 6.95 33.15
N ALA A 38 22.37 5.64 33.29
CA ALA A 38 23.06 4.79 32.32
C ALA A 38 22.29 4.71 31.00
N GLU A 39 20.96 4.78 31.05
CA GLU A 39 20.09 4.80 29.89
C GLU A 39 19.98 6.18 29.24
N ALA A 40 20.59 7.24 29.79
CA ALA A 40 20.48 8.58 29.25
C ALA A 40 21.03 8.67 27.81
N PRO A 41 20.46 9.51 26.92
CA PRO A 41 20.93 9.64 25.53
C PRO A 41 22.40 10.04 25.37
N GLY A 42 23.00 10.64 26.39
CA GLY A 42 24.42 11.05 26.41
C GLY A 42 25.41 9.94 26.79
N THR A 43 24.91 8.76 27.16
CA THR A 43 25.72 7.59 27.53
C THR A 43 25.93 6.71 26.29
N GLN A 44 27.19 6.41 25.96
CA GLN A 44 27.57 5.65 24.76
C GLN A 44 27.86 4.20 25.11
N CYS A 45 27.49 3.30 24.21
CA CYS A 45 27.63 1.86 24.40
C CYS A 45 28.42 1.25 23.24
N PHE A 46 29.48 0.50 23.54
CA PHE A 46 30.37 -0.11 22.56
C PHE A 46 30.43 -1.63 22.80
N GLY A 47 29.78 -2.40 21.91
CA GLY A 47 29.85 -3.87 21.90
C GLY A 47 30.93 -4.38 20.94
N TYR A 48 31.58 -5.51 21.27
CA TYR A 48 32.57 -6.17 20.41
C TYR A 48 32.17 -7.64 20.13
N MET A 49 32.23 -8.07 18.86
CA MET A 49 32.06 -9.46 18.40
C MET A 49 30.85 -10.20 19.01
N ASN A 50 29.63 -9.89 18.56
CA ASN A 50 28.34 -10.46 19.00
C ASN A 50 27.92 -10.18 20.46
N HIS A 51 28.74 -9.49 21.26
CA HIS A 51 28.34 -9.02 22.59
C HIS A 51 27.72 -7.64 22.47
N ASN A 52 26.50 -7.50 23.01
CA ASN A 52 25.74 -6.27 22.95
C ASN A 52 25.60 -5.69 24.36
N CYS A 53 25.84 -4.40 24.47
CA CYS A 53 25.32 -3.63 25.58
C CYS A 53 24.11 -2.86 25.05
N SER A 54 22.96 -3.08 25.67
CA SER A 54 21.65 -2.63 25.21
C SER A 54 20.87 -2.05 26.39
N ARG A 55 19.95 -1.10 26.13
CA ARG A 55 18.98 -0.69 27.16
C ARG A 55 18.18 -1.93 27.58
N TYR A 56 18.02 -2.17 28.89
CA TYR A 56 17.36 -3.38 29.35
C TYR A 56 15.88 -3.40 28.93
N GLU A 57 15.54 -4.38 28.10
CA GLU A 57 14.20 -4.63 27.56
C GLU A 57 13.20 -5.17 28.61
N GLN A 58 13.40 -5.00 29.92
CA GLN A 58 12.37 -5.33 30.92
C GLN A 58 12.22 -4.28 32.02
N ASN A 59 13.23 -3.42 32.22
CA ASN A 59 13.20 -2.32 33.17
C ASN A 59 14.16 -1.23 32.67
N LYS A 60 13.64 -0.18 32.02
CA LYS A 60 14.46 0.87 31.38
C LYS A 60 15.22 1.76 32.38
N ASP A 61 15.16 1.46 33.68
CA ASP A 61 15.96 2.11 34.73
C ASP A 61 17.38 1.49 34.84
N TYR A 62 17.71 0.51 34.00
CA TYR A 62 19.06 -0.07 33.95
C TYR A 62 19.52 -0.27 32.52
N MET A 63 20.81 -0.05 32.29
CA MET A 63 21.50 -0.48 31.08
C MET A 63 22.12 -1.87 31.26
N VAL A 64 21.87 -2.77 30.30
CA VAL A 64 22.47 -4.12 30.29
C VAL A 64 23.84 -4.05 29.67
N ILE A 65 24.82 -4.60 30.39
CA ILE A 65 26.17 -4.72 29.89
C ILE A 65 26.58 -6.18 29.94
N GLN A 66 26.86 -6.74 28.77
CA GLN A 66 27.40 -8.09 28.62
C GLN A 66 28.92 -8.08 28.71
N SER A 67 29.51 -9.18 29.18
CA SER A 67 30.96 -9.40 29.14
C SER A 67 31.53 -9.11 27.74
N GLY A 68 32.63 -8.34 27.67
CA GLY A 68 33.25 -7.90 26.42
C GLY A 68 32.74 -6.55 25.89
N SER A 69 31.82 -5.89 26.58
CA SER A 69 31.26 -4.59 26.19
C SER A 69 31.80 -3.44 27.05
N GLU A 70 31.63 -2.21 26.56
CA GLU A 70 32.07 -0.98 27.22
C GLU A 70 30.96 0.08 27.22
N VAL A 71 30.86 0.81 28.32
CA VAL A 71 29.91 1.92 28.51
C VAL A 71 30.66 3.18 28.85
N GLU A 72 30.32 4.30 28.20
CA GLU A 72 30.93 5.61 28.42
C GLU A 72 29.88 6.64 28.85
N PHE A 73 30.06 7.20 30.05
CA PHE A 73 29.25 8.31 30.57
C PHE A 73 29.92 9.64 30.26
N THR A 74 29.13 10.61 29.81
CA THR A 74 29.57 12.01 29.66
C THR A 74 29.20 12.79 30.91
N VAL A 75 30.18 13.44 31.55
CA VAL A 75 30.02 14.24 32.77
C VAL A 75 30.45 15.68 32.49
N ASP A 76 29.50 16.60 32.32
CA ASP A 76 29.72 17.99 31.91
C ASP A 76 29.09 19.04 32.84
N ASP A 77 28.47 18.62 33.94
CA ASP A 77 27.65 19.45 34.83
C ASP A 77 28.24 19.61 36.25
N ILE A 78 29.57 19.49 36.38
CA ILE A 78 30.28 19.64 37.65
C ILE A 78 30.00 21.03 38.27
N PRO A 79 29.38 21.11 39.46
CA PRO A 79 28.86 22.37 40.01
C PRO A 79 29.94 23.25 40.66
N LYS A 80 31.00 22.63 41.20
CA LYS A 80 32.10 23.29 41.92
C LYS A 80 33.40 22.53 41.73
N THR A 81 34.53 23.24 41.56
CA THR A 81 35.85 22.59 41.54
C THR A 81 36.20 22.07 42.94
N MET A 82 36.29 20.75 43.11
CA MET A 82 36.62 20.07 44.38
C MET A 82 36.86 18.56 44.17
N THR A 83 37.05 17.81 45.27
CA THR A 83 37.17 16.35 45.26
C THR A 83 35.80 15.66 45.32
N TYR A 84 35.68 14.59 44.53
CA TYR A 84 34.48 13.79 44.36
C TYR A 84 34.79 12.30 44.45
N ASP A 85 33.80 11.54 44.91
CA ASP A 85 33.75 10.09 44.75
C ASP A 85 32.86 9.74 43.56
N VAL A 86 33.30 8.78 42.76
CA VAL A 86 32.52 8.24 41.64
C VAL A 86 31.92 6.93 42.10
N GLN A 87 30.61 6.91 42.30
CA GLN A 87 29.86 5.73 42.70
C GLN A 87 29.06 5.19 41.52
N ILE A 88 28.99 3.87 41.39
CA ILE A 88 28.15 3.19 40.41
C ILE A 88 27.03 2.49 41.15
N LYS A 89 25.79 2.69 40.71
CA LYS A 89 24.65 1.86 41.11
C LYS A 89 24.44 0.75 40.09
N TYR A 90 24.32 -0.48 40.55
CA TYR A 90 24.26 -1.65 39.68
C TYR A 90 23.52 -2.82 40.33
N MET A 91 23.20 -3.83 39.53
CA MET A 91 22.63 -5.10 39.95
C MET A 91 23.26 -6.23 39.13
N THR A 92 23.79 -7.26 39.80
CA THR A 92 24.32 -8.45 39.12
C THR A 92 23.18 -9.41 38.82
N GLN A 93 23.13 -9.93 37.58
CA GLN A 93 22.18 -10.97 37.17
C GLN A 93 22.82 -12.36 37.14
N SER A 94 24.16 -12.40 37.11
CA SER A 94 24.95 -13.64 37.06
C SER A 94 25.96 -13.70 38.21
N PRO A 95 25.52 -14.05 39.43
CA PRO A 95 26.42 -14.09 40.59
C PRO A 95 27.62 -15.02 40.41
N GLY A 96 28.82 -14.55 40.77
CA GLY A 96 30.08 -15.29 40.66
C GLY A 96 30.64 -15.45 39.24
N GLN A 97 29.98 -14.89 38.21
CA GLN A 97 30.44 -14.97 36.81
C GLN A 97 31.13 -13.70 36.30
N ILE A 98 31.13 -12.62 37.10
CA ILE A 98 31.77 -11.34 36.78
C ILE A 98 33.17 -11.32 37.44
N SER A 99 34.23 -11.56 36.69
CA SER A 99 35.59 -11.66 37.25
C SER A 99 36.44 -10.40 37.05
N ASP A 100 36.32 -9.72 35.89
CA ASP A 100 37.26 -8.68 35.47
C ASP A 100 36.52 -7.45 34.94
N THR A 101 36.34 -6.45 35.80
CA THR A 101 35.73 -5.16 35.42
C THR A 101 36.69 -4.01 35.68
N TYR A 102 36.67 -3.00 34.83
CA TYR A 102 37.58 -1.88 34.90
C TYR A 102 36.83 -0.57 34.71
N ILE A 103 37.31 0.48 35.38
CA ILE A 103 36.84 1.84 35.20
C ILE A 103 37.99 2.75 34.78
N THR A 104 37.72 3.68 33.87
CA THR A 104 38.69 4.67 33.40
C THR A 104 38.03 6.04 33.37
N LEU A 105 38.69 7.05 33.96
CA LEU A 105 38.29 8.46 33.87
C LEU A 105 39.14 9.16 32.80
N ILE A 106 38.49 9.74 31.79
CA ILE A 106 39.13 10.51 30.73
C ILE A 106 38.89 12.00 31.01
N ARG A 107 39.98 12.75 31.19
CA ARG A 107 39.97 14.21 31.36
C ARG A 107 40.00 14.93 29.99
N PRO A 108 39.49 16.16 29.89
CA PRO A 108 39.53 16.93 28.63
C PRO A 108 40.96 17.37 28.27
N GLU A 109 41.31 17.34 26.98
CA GLU A 109 42.69 17.56 26.46
C GLU A 109 43.25 19.00 26.64
N THR A 110 42.44 19.97 27.08
CA THR A 110 42.86 21.39 27.12
C THR A 110 43.32 21.83 28.51
N TYR A 111 44.64 21.74 28.72
CA TYR A 111 45.34 22.27 29.88
C TYR A 111 45.49 23.80 29.73
N GLU A 112 44.46 24.55 30.13
CA GLU A 112 44.57 26.01 30.30
C GLU A 112 44.99 26.31 31.74
N TYR A 113 46.20 26.83 31.92
CA TYR A 113 46.70 27.27 33.23
C TYR A 113 45.91 28.50 33.72
N SER A 114 44.84 28.25 34.47
CA SER A 114 44.12 29.26 35.26
C SER A 114 44.44 29.11 36.76
N SER A 115 44.24 30.16 37.55
CA SER A 115 44.45 30.12 39.01
C SER A 115 43.47 29.20 39.75
N GLU A 116 42.31 28.89 39.15
CA GLU A 116 41.35 27.90 39.68
C GLU A 116 41.77 26.46 39.35
N SER A 117 42.51 26.26 38.25
CA SER A 117 43.09 24.97 37.82
C SER A 117 44.30 24.51 38.65
N ALA A 118 44.79 25.35 39.57
CA ALA A 118 45.80 24.97 40.55
C ALA A 118 45.26 24.05 41.66
N ILE A 119 43.93 24.08 41.91
CA ILE A 119 43.26 23.25 42.95
C ILE A 119 43.27 21.77 42.57
N CYS A 120 43.16 21.46 41.26
CA CYS A 120 43.21 20.10 40.71
C CYS A 120 44.52 19.79 39.96
N SER A 121 45.60 20.58 40.15
CA SER A 121 46.92 20.35 39.53
C SER A 121 47.67 19.15 40.17
N PRO A 122 48.53 18.45 39.41
CA PRO A 122 48.32 17.05 39.06
C PRO A 122 48.92 16.09 40.08
N ASN A 123 48.08 15.30 40.73
CA ASN A 123 48.51 14.02 41.29
C ASN A 123 47.93 12.89 40.43
N GLU A 124 48.88 12.24 39.74
CA GLU A 124 48.86 10.97 39.03
C GLU A 124 47.76 10.69 37.99
N PRO A 125 48.14 10.20 36.79
CA PRO A 125 47.22 9.58 35.83
C PRO A 125 46.69 8.21 36.33
N GLN A 126 46.59 8.00 37.64
CA GLN A 126 46.19 6.73 38.26
C GLN A 126 44.79 6.29 37.81
N TYR A 127 43.90 7.25 37.59
CA TYR A 127 42.52 7.01 37.15
C TYR A 127 42.33 7.18 35.64
N GLU A 128 43.35 7.64 34.91
CA GLU A 128 43.37 7.73 33.44
C GLU A 128 43.80 6.40 32.79
N GLN A 129 44.25 5.44 33.61
CA GLN A 129 44.49 4.05 33.23
C GLN A 129 43.30 3.16 33.60
N ARG A 130 43.27 1.92 33.08
CA ARG A 130 42.25 0.93 33.45
C ARG A 130 42.40 0.55 34.93
N VAL A 131 41.51 1.05 35.78
CA VAL A 131 41.50 0.74 37.21
C VAL A 131 40.62 -0.47 37.48
N PRO A 132 41.15 -1.55 38.11
CA PRO A 132 40.35 -2.70 38.47
C PRO A 132 39.20 -2.32 39.41
N LEU A 133 38.00 -2.77 39.08
CA LEU A 133 36.78 -2.53 39.83
C LEU A 133 36.20 -3.87 40.28
N ASN A 134 35.84 -3.95 41.57
CA ASN A 134 35.15 -5.10 42.13
C ASN A 134 33.67 -4.76 42.31
N LEU A 135 32.79 -5.63 41.81
CA LEU A 135 31.34 -5.49 41.85
C LEU A 135 30.73 -6.67 42.62
N PRO A 136 30.69 -6.64 43.96
CA PRO A 136 30.13 -7.71 44.77
C PRO A 136 28.65 -7.99 44.46
N ASP A 137 28.27 -9.27 44.42
CA ASP A 137 26.91 -9.71 44.10
C ASP A 137 25.84 -9.29 45.13
N ASN A 138 26.25 -9.09 46.38
CA ASN A 138 25.36 -8.72 47.49
C ASN A 138 25.25 -7.20 47.68
N GLN A 139 25.83 -6.40 46.79
CA GLN A 139 25.75 -4.95 46.83
C GLN A 139 24.94 -4.43 45.63
N ARG A 140 24.41 -3.21 45.81
CA ARG A 140 23.68 -2.47 44.76
C ARG A 140 24.38 -1.19 44.35
N GLN A 141 25.46 -0.84 45.04
CA GLN A 141 26.25 0.34 44.75
C GLN A 141 27.68 0.15 45.25
N VAL A 142 28.65 0.69 44.52
CA VAL A 142 30.06 0.69 44.91
C VAL A 142 30.69 2.05 44.62
N VAL A 143 31.58 2.51 45.47
CA VAL A 143 32.46 3.65 45.14
C VAL A 143 33.57 3.12 44.24
N ALA A 144 33.49 3.43 42.95
CA ALA A 144 34.41 2.93 41.93
C ALA A 144 35.71 3.73 41.87
N LEU A 145 35.65 5.05 42.04
CA LEU A 145 36.82 5.92 42.19
C LEU A 145 36.62 6.80 43.42
N SER A 146 37.68 7.01 44.20
CA SER A 146 37.69 7.90 45.37
C SER A 146 38.63 9.07 45.13
N ASP A 147 38.37 10.20 45.77
CA ASP A 147 39.29 11.36 45.78
C ASP A 147 39.62 11.93 44.38
N VAL A 148 38.64 11.88 43.48
CA VAL A 148 38.77 12.42 42.12
C VAL A 148 38.55 13.92 42.14
N CYS A 149 39.59 14.71 41.88
CA CYS A 149 39.43 16.16 41.69
C CYS A 149 38.82 16.46 40.32
N LEU A 150 37.68 17.14 40.30
CA LEU A 150 36.97 17.55 39.08
C LEU A 150 36.75 19.07 39.09
N GLU A 151 36.88 19.69 37.92
CA GLU A 151 36.78 21.15 37.73
C GLU A 151 35.41 21.52 37.15
N LYS A 152 34.86 22.64 37.64
CA LYS A 152 33.64 23.22 37.11
C LYS A 152 33.82 23.65 35.64
N GLY A 153 32.84 23.34 34.80
CA GLY A 153 32.82 23.77 33.38
C GLY A 153 33.74 22.96 32.47
N LYS A 154 34.26 21.82 32.93
CA LYS A 154 35.03 20.85 32.14
C LYS A 154 34.17 19.62 31.88
N THR A 155 34.38 18.99 30.72
CA THR A 155 33.69 17.75 30.33
C THR A 155 34.62 16.56 30.50
N TYR A 156 34.17 15.55 31.23
CA TYR A 156 34.86 14.30 31.50
C TYR A 156 34.11 13.14 30.85
N ARG A 157 34.82 12.04 30.56
CA ARG A 157 34.20 10.77 30.15
C ARG A 157 34.59 9.68 31.12
N VAL A 158 33.63 8.93 31.63
CA VAL A 158 33.88 7.78 32.52
C VAL A 158 33.52 6.51 31.80
N ARG A 159 34.50 5.64 31.57
CA ARG A 159 34.34 4.38 30.85
C ARG A 159 34.31 3.20 31.82
N LEU A 160 33.29 2.36 31.71
CA LEU A 160 33.18 1.06 32.36
C LEU A 160 33.42 -0.03 31.33
N HIS A 161 34.45 -0.84 31.54
CA HIS A 161 34.85 -1.90 30.64
C HIS A 161 34.75 -3.26 31.33
N PHE A 162 34.06 -4.20 30.69
CA PHE A 162 33.85 -5.55 31.21
C PHE A 162 34.67 -6.54 30.38
N GLU A 163 35.75 -7.09 30.94
CA GLU A 163 36.61 -8.03 30.21
C GLU A 163 35.96 -9.42 30.10
N ARG A 164 36.42 -10.19 29.10
CA ARG A 164 35.87 -11.50 28.73
C ARG A 164 36.35 -12.61 29.67
N PHE A 165 35.42 -13.47 30.10
CA PHE A 165 35.71 -14.74 30.78
C PHE A 165 36.52 -15.69 29.87
N ARG A 166 37.68 -16.17 30.35
CA ARG A 166 38.52 -17.19 29.67
C ARG A 166 38.23 -18.58 30.26
N GLY A 167 37.10 -19.19 29.89
CA GLY A 167 36.77 -20.58 30.21
C GLY A 167 36.34 -21.36 28.95
N PRO A 168 36.85 -22.57 28.63
CA PRO A 168 36.61 -23.22 27.33
C PRO A 168 35.25 -23.92 27.13
N GLN A 169 34.26 -23.77 28.01
CA GLN A 169 33.03 -24.59 27.97
C GLN A 169 31.73 -23.92 28.47
N ASP A 170 31.70 -22.63 28.81
CA ASP A 170 30.44 -21.97 29.23
C ASP A 170 29.97 -20.94 28.21
N GLU A 171 28.81 -21.21 27.60
CA GLU A 171 28.12 -20.31 26.66
C GLU A 171 27.36 -19.16 27.35
N ASN A 172 27.40 -19.07 28.69
CA ASN A 172 26.78 -17.97 29.43
C ASN A 172 27.78 -16.82 29.65
N SER A 173 27.62 -15.75 28.86
CA SER A 173 28.26 -14.46 29.14
C SER A 173 27.66 -13.85 30.42
N GLY A 174 28.52 -13.34 31.31
CA GLY A 174 28.08 -12.64 32.52
C GLY A 174 27.34 -11.35 32.16
N VAL A 175 26.22 -11.09 32.83
CA VAL A 175 25.38 -9.91 32.60
C VAL A 175 25.30 -9.05 33.86
N ILE A 176 25.50 -7.74 33.69
CA ILE A 176 25.29 -6.74 34.73
C ILE A 176 24.29 -5.67 34.27
N LEU A 177 23.50 -5.17 35.21
CA LEU A 177 22.58 -4.08 35.01
C LEU A 177 23.15 -2.84 35.72
N VAL A 178 23.46 -1.79 34.99
CA VAL A 178 23.96 -0.52 35.55
C VAL A 178 22.83 0.50 35.54
N ASP A 179 22.55 1.07 36.71
CA ASP A 179 21.49 2.06 36.95
C ASP A 179 22.01 3.46 36.60
N SER A 180 22.98 3.93 37.40
CA SER A 180 23.48 5.29 37.31
C SER A 180 24.95 5.40 37.71
N LEU A 181 25.61 6.43 37.16
CA LEU A 181 26.90 6.93 37.62
C LEU A 181 26.66 8.18 38.50
N ASN A 182 27.02 8.08 39.77
CA ASN A 182 26.84 9.14 40.75
C ASN A 182 28.17 9.82 41.04
N ILE A 183 28.25 11.12 40.81
CA ILE A 183 29.38 11.97 41.20
C ILE A 183 29.05 12.62 42.54
N ILE A 184 29.73 12.19 43.60
CA ILE A 184 29.40 12.54 44.99
C ILE A 184 30.48 13.49 45.54
N PRO A 185 30.15 14.76 45.84
CA PRO A 185 31.11 15.69 46.43
C PRO A 185 31.60 15.20 47.80
N LYS A 186 32.92 15.22 48.05
CA LYS A 186 33.45 14.96 49.40
C LYS A 186 33.14 16.12 50.32
N ILE A 187 32.31 15.87 51.33
CA ILE A 187 31.88 16.88 52.31
C ILE A 187 32.89 16.89 53.47
N ILE A 188 33.98 17.62 53.26
CA ILE A 188 35.05 17.82 54.25
C ILE A 188 35.28 19.31 54.51
N PRO A 189 35.78 19.70 55.69
CA PRO A 189 36.02 21.10 56.04
C PRO A 189 36.90 21.86 55.05
N GLU A 190 37.89 21.19 54.46
CA GLU A 190 38.87 21.73 53.51
C GLU A 190 38.20 22.23 52.22
N ASN A 191 37.01 21.72 51.87
CA ASN A 191 36.28 22.09 50.66
C ASN A 191 35.42 23.37 50.82
N HIS A 192 35.50 24.03 51.98
CA HIS A 192 34.76 25.27 52.31
C HIS A 192 33.26 25.16 51.99
N VAL A 193 32.67 23.99 52.27
CA VAL A 193 31.24 23.71 52.07
C VAL A 193 30.38 24.03 53.30
N PHE A 194 31.02 24.15 54.47
CA PHE A 194 30.34 24.49 55.71
C PHE A 194 30.32 26.01 55.94
N PRO A 195 29.20 26.56 56.45
CA PRO A 195 29.09 27.99 56.73
C PRO A 195 29.96 28.44 57.92
N ASN A 196 30.28 27.52 58.85
CA ASN A 196 31.17 27.74 59.99
C ASN A 196 31.68 26.40 60.55
N GLU A 197 32.68 26.44 61.43
CA GLU A 197 33.29 25.24 62.04
C GLU A 197 32.30 24.41 62.88
N ILE A 198 31.38 25.07 63.58
CA ILE A 198 30.38 24.40 64.43
C ILE A 198 29.47 23.51 63.58
N PHE A 199 29.03 24.02 62.43
CA PHE A 199 28.20 23.28 61.49
C PHE A 199 28.93 22.03 60.99
N GLY A 200 30.20 22.16 60.60
CA GLY A 200 31.02 21.03 60.16
C GLY A 200 31.22 19.98 61.25
N LYS A 201 31.45 20.42 62.49
CA LYS A 201 31.59 19.52 63.65
C LYS A 201 30.31 18.72 63.92
N ILE A 202 29.14 19.38 63.93
CA ILE A 202 27.84 18.71 64.11
C ILE A 202 27.60 17.68 63.00
N TYR A 203 27.92 18.04 61.75
CA TYR A 203 27.76 17.16 60.60
C TYR A 203 28.58 15.87 60.76
N GLN A 204 29.83 16.00 61.21
CA GLN A 204 30.74 14.87 61.45
C GLN A 204 30.35 14.04 62.68
N GLU A 205 30.02 14.68 63.81
CA GLU A 205 29.63 13.99 65.06
C GLU A 205 28.35 13.15 64.89
N ARG A 206 27.42 13.61 64.04
CA ARG A 206 26.20 12.87 63.70
C ARG A 206 26.40 11.83 62.62
N HIS A 207 27.60 11.72 62.05
CA HIS A 207 27.90 10.85 60.90
C HIS A 207 26.90 11.05 59.76
N CYS A 208 26.55 12.31 59.47
CA CYS A 208 25.57 12.63 58.42
C CYS A 208 26.06 12.11 57.05
N GLN A 209 25.19 11.37 56.39
CA GLN A 209 25.36 10.94 54.99
C GLN A 209 24.42 11.74 54.10
N TYR A 210 24.71 11.78 52.79
CA TYR A 210 23.92 12.56 51.84
C TYR A 210 22.48 12.04 51.70
N ASP A 211 22.25 10.77 51.99
CA ASP A 211 20.98 10.03 51.96
C ASP A 211 20.37 9.83 53.37
N SER A 212 20.88 10.54 54.37
CA SER A 212 20.39 10.41 55.75
C SER A 212 18.91 10.78 55.86
N THR A 213 18.15 9.92 56.53
CA THR A 213 16.73 10.16 56.88
C THR A 213 16.57 10.99 58.16
N ASP A 214 17.67 11.29 58.88
CA ASP A 214 17.63 12.19 60.03
C ASP A 214 17.27 13.62 59.57
N PRO A 215 16.20 14.23 60.10
CA PRO A 215 15.74 15.54 59.66
C PRO A 215 16.81 16.64 59.77
N THR A 216 17.69 16.54 60.78
CA THR A 216 18.76 17.53 60.97
C THR A 216 19.81 17.38 59.88
N CYS A 217 20.26 16.15 59.62
CA CYS A 217 21.19 15.87 58.51
C CYS A 217 20.55 16.24 57.16
N ALA A 218 19.27 15.96 56.93
CA ALA A 218 18.56 16.32 55.70
C ALA A 218 18.53 17.83 55.44
N ASP A 219 18.26 18.65 56.47
CA ASP A 219 18.29 20.10 56.35
C ASP A 219 19.72 20.64 56.17
N MET A 220 20.70 20.04 56.85
CA MET A 220 22.11 20.36 56.63
C MET A 220 22.56 20.02 55.20
N ASN A 221 22.09 18.91 54.64
CA ASN A 221 22.37 18.49 53.28
C ASN A 221 21.81 19.47 52.24
N LYS A 222 20.60 19.98 52.45
CA LYS A 222 20.04 21.06 51.60
C LYS A 222 20.94 22.29 51.61
N HIS A 223 21.45 22.69 52.78
CA HIS A 223 22.37 23.82 52.88
C HIS A 223 23.66 23.57 52.10
N ILE A 224 24.27 22.40 52.27
CA ILE A 224 25.49 22.00 51.56
C ILE A 224 25.27 21.99 50.05
N ALA A 225 24.14 21.42 49.58
CA ALA A 225 23.78 21.41 48.17
C ALA A 225 23.68 22.83 47.58
N LEU A 226 23.04 23.76 48.30
CA LEU A 226 22.94 25.17 47.91
C LEU A 226 24.30 25.87 47.86
N VAL A 227 25.24 25.51 48.74
CA VAL A 227 26.61 26.04 48.73
C VAL A 227 27.36 25.52 47.50
N ILE A 228 27.25 24.22 47.20
CA ILE A 228 27.94 23.56 46.09
C ILE A 228 27.42 24.09 44.75
N ARG A 229 26.10 24.21 44.57
CA ARG A 229 25.48 24.66 43.31
C ARG A 229 25.25 26.17 43.22
N ASN A 230 25.61 26.92 44.26
CA ASN A 230 25.42 28.36 44.40
C ASN A 230 23.96 28.85 44.30
N GLY A 231 22.99 28.03 44.67
CA GLY A 231 21.58 28.38 44.58
C GLY A 231 20.72 27.17 44.21
N SER A 232 19.45 27.44 43.87
CA SER A 232 18.54 26.44 43.32
C SER A 232 18.60 26.42 41.78
N VAL A 233 18.25 25.27 41.21
CA VAL A 233 18.28 25.00 39.77
C VAL A 233 16.87 24.98 39.17
N SER A 234 16.74 25.27 37.88
CA SER A 234 15.44 25.24 37.17
C SER A 234 14.86 23.83 37.14
N CYS A 235 13.54 23.72 37.27
CA CYS A 235 12.84 22.43 37.18
C CYS A 235 12.96 21.80 35.78
N ASP A 236 12.88 22.61 34.73
CA ASP A 236 12.89 22.16 33.32
C ASP A 236 11.88 21.04 32.99
N CYS A 237 10.70 21.06 33.62
CA CYS A 237 9.63 20.11 33.30
C CYS A 237 9.15 20.28 31.86
N ASP A 238 9.07 19.18 31.11
CA ASP A 238 8.63 19.15 29.72
C ASP A 238 7.17 19.61 29.60
N PRO A 239 6.85 20.62 28.78
CA PRO A 239 5.50 21.16 28.69
C PRO A 239 4.46 20.19 28.12
N THR A 240 4.91 19.17 27.38
CA THR A 240 4.06 18.14 26.77
C THR A 240 3.79 17.03 27.77
N GLY A 241 4.83 16.52 28.43
CA GLY A 241 4.74 15.34 29.30
C GLY A 241 4.46 15.63 30.79
N SER A 242 4.63 16.87 31.25
CA SER A 242 4.33 17.25 32.64
C SER A 242 2.94 17.86 32.82
N LEU A 243 2.37 17.72 34.02
CA LEU A 243 1.12 18.37 34.44
C LEU A 243 1.32 19.85 34.79
N SER A 244 2.54 20.23 35.17
CA SER A 244 2.90 21.57 35.61
C SER A 244 4.37 21.86 35.36
N LYS A 245 4.72 23.14 35.20
CA LYS A 245 6.11 23.61 35.17
C LYS A 245 6.74 23.75 36.56
N GLN A 246 6.00 23.45 37.62
CA GLN A 246 6.50 23.40 39.00
C GLN A 246 6.90 21.97 39.34
N CYS A 247 8.01 21.82 40.04
CA CYS A 247 8.52 20.55 40.55
C CYS A 247 8.65 20.61 42.07
N GLU A 248 8.96 19.47 42.70
CA GLU A 248 9.20 19.41 44.15
C GLU A 248 10.38 20.30 44.58
N ASP A 249 10.23 21.02 45.71
CA ASP A 249 11.23 21.98 46.21
C ASP A 249 12.60 21.35 46.52
N TYR A 250 12.65 20.04 46.79
CA TYR A 250 13.88 19.27 47.00
C TYR A 250 13.92 18.11 46.01
N GLY A 251 15.04 17.89 45.33
CA GLY A 251 15.20 16.85 44.33
C GLY A 251 14.61 17.18 42.95
N GLY A 252 13.57 18.01 42.88
CA GLY A 252 13.12 18.61 41.63
C GLY A 252 12.31 17.69 40.73
N SER A 253 11.60 16.72 41.31
CA SER A 253 10.73 15.80 40.57
C SER A 253 9.52 16.55 40.00
N CYS A 254 9.30 16.46 38.70
CA CYS A 254 8.13 17.01 38.03
C CYS A 254 6.94 16.04 38.13
N SER A 255 5.72 16.58 38.21
CA SER A 255 4.50 15.75 38.16
C SER A 255 4.20 15.34 36.72
N CYS A 256 4.46 14.09 36.38
CA CYS A 256 4.29 13.58 35.01
C CYS A 256 2.84 13.18 34.69
N LYS A 257 2.48 13.28 33.40
CA LYS A 257 1.24 12.74 32.83
C LYS A 257 1.25 11.21 32.83
N PRO A 258 0.09 10.55 32.61
CA PRO A 258 0.03 9.09 32.58
C PRO A 258 1.08 8.49 31.64
N ASN A 259 1.78 7.46 32.13
CA ASN A 259 2.80 6.71 31.39
C ASN A 259 4.01 7.54 30.92
N VAL A 260 4.26 8.70 31.52
CA VAL A 260 5.47 9.52 31.29
C VAL A 260 6.35 9.44 32.54
N VAL A 261 7.66 9.32 32.36
CA VAL A 261 8.66 9.13 33.44
C VAL A 261 9.86 10.07 33.27
N GLY A 262 10.78 10.01 34.25
CA GLY A 262 11.96 10.85 34.33
C GLY A 262 11.70 12.15 35.11
N ARG A 263 12.75 12.73 35.70
CA ARG A 263 12.65 13.94 36.54
C ARG A 263 11.95 15.09 35.83
N THR A 264 12.17 15.25 34.52
CA THR A 264 11.60 16.31 33.67
C THR A 264 10.37 15.87 32.87
N CYS A 265 9.89 14.62 33.01
CA CYS A 265 8.73 14.08 32.30
C CYS A 265 8.84 14.17 30.77
N ASN A 266 10.01 13.88 30.19
CA ASN A 266 10.27 13.99 28.76
C ASN A 266 10.38 12.63 28.03
N VAL A 267 10.15 11.52 28.73
CA VAL A 267 10.30 10.16 28.19
C VAL A 267 9.10 9.30 28.59
N CYS A 268 8.65 8.41 27.69
CA CYS A 268 7.60 7.44 28.01
C CYS A 268 8.11 6.34 28.94
N ALA A 269 7.23 5.87 29.84
CA ALA A 269 7.48 4.70 30.67
C ALA A 269 7.79 3.46 29.83
N VAL A 270 8.44 2.48 30.44
CA VAL A 270 8.63 1.14 29.86
C VAL A 270 7.30 0.54 29.43
N GLY A 271 7.26 -0.16 28.30
CA GLY A 271 6.00 -0.72 27.77
C GLY A 271 4.95 0.33 27.40
N THR A 272 5.36 1.57 27.06
CA THR A 272 4.45 2.63 26.60
C THR A 272 5.09 3.44 25.46
N TYR A 273 4.28 4.02 24.57
CA TYR A 273 4.72 4.72 23.36
C TYR A 273 3.85 5.94 23.02
N GLY A 274 4.28 6.75 22.04
CA GLY A 274 3.49 7.87 21.52
C GLY A 274 3.43 9.10 22.43
N PHE A 275 4.61 9.61 22.84
CA PHE A 275 4.74 10.82 23.66
C PHE A 275 3.94 11.99 23.07
N GLY A 276 2.98 12.51 23.82
CA GLY A 276 2.08 13.56 23.34
C GLY A 276 1.36 14.31 24.47
N PRO A 277 0.41 15.20 24.12
CA PRO A 277 -0.27 16.06 25.10
C PRO A 277 -1.08 15.29 26.14
N ASP A 278 -1.46 14.04 25.87
CA ASP A 278 -2.19 13.17 26.81
C ASP A 278 -1.28 12.21 27.60
N GLY A 279 0.05 12.33 27.45
CA GLY A 279 1.03 11.41 28.02
C GLY A 279 1.48 10.36 27.01
N CYS A 280 1.67 9.12 27.47
CA CYS A 280 2.02 7.98 26.62
C CYS A 280 0.95 6.88 26.68
N LYS A 281 0.85 6.09 25.62
CA LYS A 281 -0.09 4.97 25.49
C LYS A 281 0.60 3.66 25.87
N ALA A 282 -0.08 2.79 26.60
CA ALA A 282 0.46 1.48 26.91
C ALA A 282 0.65 0.64 25.64
N CYS A 283 1.72 -0.15 25.64
CA CYS A 283 1.92 -1.25 24.72
C CYS A 283 0.90 -2.33 25.01
N ASP A 284 0.29 -2.82 23.93
CA ASP A 284 -0.69 -3.92 23.95
C ASP A 284 -0.17 -5.03 23.04
N CYS A 285 1.03 -5.53 23.36
CA CYS A 285 1.69 -6.58 22.59
C CYS A 285 1.03 -7.93 22.88
N ASN A 286 0.71 -8.69 21.82
CA ASN A 286 0.02 -9.97 21.94
C ASN A 286 0.90 -11.05 22.60
N SER A 287 0.42 -11.65 23.68
CA SER A 287 1.14 -12.66 24.48
C SER A 287 1.43 -14.00 23.78
N ILE A 288 0.88 -14.23 22.58
CA ILE A 288 1.10 -15.45 21.79
C ILE A 288 2.33 -15.32 20.89
N GLY A 289 2.61 -14.12 20.39
CA GLY A 289 3.70 -13.86 19.43
C GLY A 289 4.81 -12.95 19.96
N ALA A 290 4.52 -12.09 20.93
CA ALA A 290 5.51 -11.20 21.51
C ALA A 290 6.30 -11.89 22.62
N LYS A 291 7.62 -11.68 22.64
CA LYS A 291 8.51 -12.18 23.70
C LYS A 291 8.23 -11.51 25.05
N ASP A 292 7.81 -10.24 25.02
CA ASP A 292 7.36 -9.44 26.16
C ASP A 292 6.47 -8.27 25.68
N ASN A 293 6.04 -7.39 26.61
CA ASN A 293 5.14 -6.27 26.32
C ASN A 293 5.86 -4.93 26.05
N ASN A 294 7.08 -4.96 25.49
CA ASN A 294 7.84 -3.75 25.20
C ASN A 294 7.77 -3.34 23.72
N CYS A 295 7.41 -2.09 23.47
CA CYS A 295 7.49 -1.46 22.15
C CYS A 295 8.80 -0.68 22.04
N ASP A 296 9.62 -0.97 21.03
CA ASP A 296 10.88 -0.27 20.81
C ASP A 296 10.69 1.06 20.07
N VAL A 297 11.53 2.05 20.38
CA VAL A 297 11.46 3.41 19.84
C VAL A 297 12.63 3.61 18.86
N LEU A 298 12.49 3.01 17.68
CA LEU A 298 13.31 3.18 16.46
C LEU A 298 14.74 2.60 16.46
N THR A 299 14.98 1.60 15.60
CA THR A 299 16.24 1.46 14.86
C THR A 299 15.98 1.28 13.35
N VAL A 300 16.50 2.21 12.56
CA VAL A 300 16.59 2.13 11.10
C VAL A 300 18.01 1.69 10.77
N SER A 301 18.22 0.42 10.39
CA SER A 301 19.31 0.01 9.49
C SER A 301 19.21 -1.46 9.08
N THR A 302 18.62 -1.67 7.89
CA THR A 302 19.12 -2.48 6.77
C THR A 302 19.63 -3.92 6.99
N TRP A 303 18.86 -4.85 6.38
CA TRP A 303 19.22 -6.17 5.82
C TRP A 303 19.56 -7.31 6.80
N ILE A 304 18.54 -8.12 7.16
CA ILE A 304 18.37 -9.56 6.81
C ILE A 304 17.49 -10.29 7.86
N LEU A 305 16.28 -10.69 7.41
CA LEU A 305 15.39 -11.76 7.89
C LEU A 305 15.03 -11.84 9.40
N GLU A 306 13.97 -11.13 9.81
CA GLU A 306 13.22 -11.37 11.06
C GLU A 306 11.71 -11.49 10.79
N PHE A 307 11.03 -12.42 11.47
CA PHE A 307 9.56 -12.61 11.48
C PHE A 307 9.05 -12.56 12.94
N PRO A 308 7.83 -12.07 13.22
CA PRO A 308 7.25 -10.78 12.84
C PRO A 308 7.06 -9.87 14.08
N ASN A 309 7.37 -8.59 13.89
CA ASN A 309 7.09 -7.51 14.84
C ASN A 309 5.57 -7.32 15.01
N CYS A 310 5.12 -6.88 16.19
CA CYS A 310 3.75 -6.38 16.35
C CYS A 310 3.65 -5.05 15.60
N MET A 311 2.98 -5.07 14.43
CA MET A 311 2.85 -3.92 13.56
C MET A 311 1.48 -3.27 13.79
N ILE A 312 1.41 -1.94 13.84
CA ILE A 312 0.13 -1.24 13.64
C ILE A 312 -0.46 -1.76 12.32
N CYS A 313 -1.72 -2.19 12.36
CA CYS A 313 -2.41 -2.63 11.16
C CYS A 313 -2.42 -1.48 10.16
N ASN A 314 -1.78 -1.73 9.02
CA ASN A 314 -1.65 -0.75 7.98
C ASN A 314 -2.92 -0.74 7.14
N CYS A 315 -4.00 -0.19 7.69
CA CYS A 315 -5.28 -0.12 7.00
C CYS A 315 -5.43 1.13 6.11
N ASN A 316 -4.30 1.73 5.70
CA ASN A 316 -4.23 2.96 4.90
C ASN A 316 -5.01 4.18 5.42
N GLY A 317 -5.42 4.16 6.70
CA GLY A 317 -6.27 5.20 7.31
C GLY A 317 -7.77 5.00 7.12
N HIS A 318 -8.21 3.84 6.62
CA HIS A 318 -9.62 3.50 6.38
C HIS A 318 -10.27 2.70 7.51
N THR A 319 -9.50 2.20 8.48
CA THR A 319 -10.02 1.67 9.75
C THR A 319 -8.86 1.60 10.74
N ASN A 320 -9.17 1.56 12.03
CA ASN A 320 -8.17 1.40 13.10
C ASN A 320 -8.26 0.02 13.75
N ASN A 321 -9.11 -0.87 13.22
CA ASN A 321 -9.40 -2.17 13.77
C ASN A 321 -9.02 -3.27 12.77
N CYS A 322 -8.44 -4.36 13.25
CA CYS A 322 -7.95 -5.47 12.43
C CYS A 322 -7.95 -6.76 13.24
N ASP A 323 -7.93 -7.90 12.54
CA ASP A 323 -7.78 -9.21 13.14
C ASP A 323 -6.38 -9.34 13.75
N ALA A 324 -6.34 -9.68 15.04
CA ALA A 324 -5.10 -9.72 15.80
C ALA A 324 -4.17 -10.89 15.47
N LEU A 325 -4.65 -11.91 14.73
CA LEU A 325 -3.89 -13.09 14.33
C LEU A 325 -3.43 -13.00 12.87
N THR A 326 -4.31 -12.54 11.98
CA THR A 326 -4.00 -12.45 10.55
C THR A 326 -3.41 -11.11 10.19
N GLY A 327 -3.78 -10.02 10.87
CA GLY A 327 -3.43 -8.63 10.50
C GLY A 327 -4.41 -7.99 9.53
N GLU A 328 -5.50 -8.70 9.18
CA GLU A 328 -6.51 -8.25 8.23
C GLU A 328 -7.37 -7.13 8.81
N CYS A 329 -7.48 -6.01 8.12
CA CYS A 329 -8.29 -4.87 8.53
C CYS A 329 -9.79 -5.21 8.58
N LEU A 330 -10.44 -4.84 9.68
CA LEU A 330 -11.85 -5.12 9.94
C LEU A 330 -12.69 -3.85 9.74
N ASN A 331 -13.82 -4.02 9.06
CA ASN A 331 -14.79 -2.94 8.78
C ASN A 331 -14.14 -1.73 8.07
N CYS A 332 -13.47 -1.97 6.94
CA CYS A 332 -12.89 -0.92 6.12
C CYS A 332 -13.93 0.17 5.76
N GLU A 333 -13.64 1.42 6.09
CA GLU A 333 -14.47 2.59 5.78
C GLU A 333 -14.09 3.20 4.41
N HIS A 334 -14.77 4.29 4.03
CA HIS A 334 -14.54 5.02 2.79
C HIS A 334 -14.64 4.16 1.51
N SER A 335 -15.53 3.16 1.52
CA SER A 335 -15.78 2.23 0.41
C SER A 335 -14.55 1.41 -0.03
N THR A 336 -13.67 1.09 0.93
CA THR A 336 -12.49 0.25 0.73
C THR A 336 -12.71 -1.18 1.22
N THR A 337 -11.85 -2.10 0.79
CA THR A 337 -11.84 -3.53 1.13
C THR A 337 -10.42 -4.09 0.96
N GLY A 338 -10.25 -5.39 1.19
CA GLY A 338 -8.94 -6.04 1.13
C GLY A 338 -8.24 -6.01 2.48
N PHE A 339 -7.15 -6.76 2.56
CA PHE A 339 -6.47 -7.07 3.81
C PHE A 339 -5.97 -5.81 4.54
N ASN A 340 -5.60 -4.77 3.81
CA ASN A 340 -5.12 -3.50 4.33
C ASN A 340 -6.07 -2.34 4.02
N CYS A 341 -7.34 -2.62 3.69
CA CYS A 341 -8.23 -1.64 3.08
C CYS A 341 -7.59 -0.96 1.85
N ASP A 342 -6.81 -1.73 1.10
CA ASP A 342 -5.94 -1.33 -0.01
C ASP A 342 -6.57 -1.58 -1.38
N SER A 343 -7.84 -1.99 -1.39
CA SER A 343 -8.66 -2.17 -2.58
C SER A 343 -9.98 -1.41 -2.42
N CYS A 344 -10.64 -1.12 -3.53
CA CYS A 344 -12.00 -0.57 -3.48
C CYS A 344 -13.04 -1.70 -3.43
N LEU A 345 -14.18 -1.44 -2.79
CA LEU A 345 -15.33 -2.34 -2.91
C LEU A 345 -15.75 -2.50 -4.38
N GLU A 346 -16.34 -3.64 -4.71
CA GLU A 346 -16.86 -3.90 -6.06
C GLU A 346 -17.81 -2.77 -6.51
N GLY A 347 -17.57 -2.24 -7.71
CA GLY A 347 -18.29 -1.08 -8.24
C GLY A 347 -17.79 0.27 -7.73
N PHE A 348 -16.61 0.33 -7.10
CA PHE A 348 -15.91 1.57 -6.74
C PHE A 348 -14.48 1.58 -7.29
N TYR A 349 -13.96 2.77 -7.58
CA TYR A 349 -12.57 2.99 -8.03
C TYR A 349 -11.90 4.13 -7.26
N GLY A 350 -10.58 4.10 -7.22
CA GLY A 350 -9.77 5.10 -6.55
C GLY A 350 -8.36 4.58 -6.26
N ASP A 351 -7.57 5.40 -5.58
CA ASP A 351 -6.30 4.97 -5.02
C ASP A 351 -6.41 4.97 -3.49
N PRO A 352 -6.59 3.80 -2.85
CA PRO A 352 -6.72 3.67 -1.41
C PRO A 352 -5.37 3.70 -0.67
N SER A 353 -4.27 4.15 -1.30
CA SER A 353 -2.95 4.22 -0.67
C SER A 353 -2.63 5.60 -0.03
N TRP A 354 -2.44 5.60 1.29
CA TRP A 354 -1.91 6.66 2.19
C TRP A 354 -2.59 8.06 2.22
N ALA A 355 -3.00 8.47 3.43
CA ALA A 355 -3.05 9.87 3.93
C ALA A 355 -4.01 10.88 3.27
N SER A 356 -5.15 10.45 2.75
CA SER A 356 -6.24 11.39 2.44
C SER A 356 -7.58 10.85 2.94
N ASP A 357 -8.43 11.73 3.49
CA ASP A 357 -9.84 11.44 3.81
C ASP A 357 -10.69 11.13 2.54
N ILE A 358 -10.05 10.85 1.40
CA ILE A 358 -10.66 10.65 0.10
C ILE A 358 -10.57 9.15 -0.22
N GLY A 359 -11.57 8.37 0.20
CA GLY A 359 -11.66 6.97 -0.20
C GLY A 359 -12.19 6.76 -1.62
N CYS A 360 -12.69 5.55 -1.86
CA CYS A 360 -13.11 5.12 -3.19
C CYS A 360 -14.42 5.78 -3.62
N ARG A 361 -14.56 6.00 -4.93
CA ARG A 361 -15.74 6.62 -5.56
C ARG A 361 -16.51 5.59 -6.37
N PRO A 362 -17.85 5.67 -6.42
CA PRO A 362 -18.64 4.71 -7.18
C PRO A 362 -18.33 4.84 -8.68
N CYS A 363 -18.22 3.70 -9.35
CA CYS A 363 -18.13 3.59 -10.81
C CYS A 363 -19.36 4.23 -11.47
N ARG A 364 -19.13 4.98 -12.55
CA ARG A 364 -20.21 5.61 -13.35
C ARG A 364 -20.03 5.23 -14.81
N CYS A 365 -20.57 4.06 -15.15
CA CYS A 365 -20.32 3.37 -16.41
C CYS A 365 -21.62 2.78 -17.00
N PRO A 366 -22.57 3.58 -17.52
CA PRO A 366 -22.58 5.05 -17.62
C PRO A 366 -23.07 5.78 -16.38
N ASP A 367 -23.80 5.07 -15.52
CA ASP A 367 -24.19 5.50 -14.19
C ASP A 367 -23.80 4.43 -13.16
N THR A 368 -24.30 4.56 -11.93
CA THR A 368 -23.97 3.65 -10.83
C THR A 368 -24.77 2.35 -10.87
N VAL A 369 -24.25 1.29 -10.25
CA VAL A 369 -24.99 0.03 -10.06
C VAL A 369 -26.30 0.26 -9.30
N ALA A 370 -26.34 1.24 -8.38
CA ALA A 370 -27.53 1.57 -7.58
C ALA A 370 -28.70 2.12 -8.42
N SER A 371 -28.43 2.74 -9.56
CA SER A 371 -29.48 3.20 -10.49
C SER A 371 -29.93 2.13 -11.48
N ASN A 372 -29.35 0.93 -11.41
CA ASN A 372 -29.58 -0.19 -12.33
C ASN A 372 -29.29 0.18 -13.80
N HIS A 373 -28.40 1.16 -14.02
CA HIS A 373 -27.99 1.67 -15.32
C HIS A 373 -26.45 1.67 -15.43
N SER A 374 -25.84 0.56 -15.01
CA SER A 374 -24.40 0.31 -15.14
C SER A 374 -24.16 -0.94 -15.98
N HIS A 375 -23.40 -0.75 -17.04
CA HIS A 375 -23.04 -1.76 -18.03
C HIS A 375 -21.57 -2.19 -17.94
N ALA A 376 -20.87 -1.76 -16.88
CA ALA A 376 -19.54 -2.25 -16.55
C ALA A 376 -19.58 -3.44 -15.58
N VAL A 377 -18.59 -4.32 -15.72
CA VAL A 377 -18.26 -5.35 -14.72
C VAL A 377 -17.48 -4.71 -13.57
N ASP A 378 -16.54 -3.82 -13.91
CA ASP A 378 -15.67 -3.17 -12.94
C ASP A 378 -15.17 -1.82 -13.51
N CYS A 379 -14.52 -0.98 -12.70
CA CYS A 379 -13.84 0.20 -13.21
C CYS A 379 -12.52 0.47 -12.47
N GLN A 380 -11.54 1.00 -13.19
CA GLN A 380 -10.17 1.17 -12.71
C GLN A 380 -9.71 2.61 -12.88
N LEU A 381 -8.78 3.07 -12.04
CA LEU A 381 -8.15 4.37 -12.18
C LEU A 381 -6.92 4.25 -13.09
N ASP A 382 -6.92 4.96 -14.22
CA ASP A 382 -5.72 5.11 -15.05
C ASP A 382 -4.77 6.14 -14.41
N ARG A 383 -3.65 5.65 -13.88
CA ARG A 383 -2.64 6.46 -13.17
C ARG A 383 -1.91 7.47 -14.05
N ARG A 384 -2.01 7.38 -15.38
CA ARG A 384 -1.32 8.30 -16.30
C ARG A 384 -2.05 9.63 -16.44
N ASN A 385 -3.38 9.59 -16.38
CA ASN A 385 -4.26 10.73 -16.63
C ASN A 385 -5.25 10.99 -15.46
N ASN A 386 -5.21 10.17 -14.40
CA ASN A 386 -6.14 10.20 -13.27
C ASN A 386 -7.62 10.09 -13.67
N ASN A 387 -7.92 9.43 -14.79
CA ASN A 387 -9.28 9.19 -15.24
C ASN A 387 -9.75 7.78 -14.86
N MET A 388 -11.07 7.67 -14.66
CA MET A 388 -11.76 6.40 -14.51
C MET A 388 -11.89 5.73 -15.86
N GLN A 389 -11.51 4.46 -15.94
CA GLN A 389 -11.68 3.59 -17.09
C GLN A 389 -12.64 2.46 -16.73
N CYS A 390 -13.72 2.33 -17.49
CA CYS A 390 -14.69 1.25 -17.30
C CYS A 390 -14.24 -0.04 -17.98
N ILE A 391 -14.51 -1.17 -17.34
CA ILE A 391 -14.41 -2.52 -17.92
C ILE A 391 -15.82 -2.95 -18.27
N CYS A 392 -16.18 -2.84 -19.55
CA CYS A 392 -17.54 -3.09 -20.02
C CYS A 392 -17.91 -4.58 -19.98
N LYS A 393 -19.19 -4.86 -19.72
CA LYS A 393 -19.78 -6.19 -19.92
C LYS A 393 -19.69 -6.57 -21.39
N GLU A 394 -19.72 -7.87 -21.66
CA GLU A 394 -19.79 -8.37 -23.03
C GLU A 394 -20.98 -7.73 -23.76
N GLY A 395 -20.73 -7.24 -24.99
CA GLY A 395 -21.70 -6.53 -25.80
C GLY A 395 -21.76 -5.01 -25.61
N TYR A 396 -21.04 -4.44 -24.65
CA TYR A 396 -20.99 -3.01 -24.40
C TYR A 396 -19.60 -2.44 -24.68
N ALA A 397 -19.55 -1.19 -25.13
CA ALA A 397 -18.34 -0.45 -25.50
C ALA A 397 -18.49 1.05 -25.17
N GLY A 398 -17.45 1.82 -25.46
CA GLY A 398 -17.35 3.23 -25.09
C GLY A 398 -16.58 3.44 -23.78
N THR A 399 -16.24 4.70 -23.49
CA THR A 399 -15.43 5.04 -22.30
C THR A 399 -16.17 4.80 -20.99
N LYS A 400 -17.50 4.76 -21.06
CA LYS A 400 -18.44 4.56 -19.97
C LYS A 400 -19.42 3.42 -20.24
N CYS A 401 -19.13 2.52 -21.18
CA CYS A 401 -20.03 1.41 -21.53
C CYS A 401 -21.42 1.91 -22.00
N GLU A 402 -21.43 3.07 -22.65
CA GLU A 402 -22.60 3.80 -23.13
C GLU A 402 -22.94 3.50 -24.60
N GLU A 403 -22.17 2.63 -25.24
CA GLU A 403 -22.34 2.20 -26.64
C GLU A 403 -22.42 0.68 -26.70
N CYS A 404 -22.97 0.13 -27.77
CA CYS A 404 -22.88 -1.31 -28.02
C CYS A 404 -21.54 -1.64 -28.68
N ALA A 405 -20.94 -2.75 -28.26
CA ALA A 405 -19.74 -3.27 -28.90
C ALA A 405 -20.04 -3.74 -30.32
N ASP A 406 -18.99 -3.90 -31.13
CA ASP A 406 -19.11 -4.46 -32.47
C ASP A 406 -19.80 -5.82 -32.47
N ASN A 407 -20.71 -6.02 -33.41
CA ASN A 407 -21.65 -7.15 -33.50
C ASN A 407 -22.78 -7.14 -32.47
N TYR A 408 -22.97 -6.04 -31.73
CA TYR A 408 -24.10 -5.86 -30.82
C TYR A 408 -24.89 -4.59 -31.20
N PHE A 409 -26.16 -4.58 -30.85
CA PHE A 409 -27.05 -3.45 -31.10
C PHE A 409 -28.00 -3.17 -29.94
N GLY A 410 -28.47 -1.94 -29.83
CA GLY A 410 -29.45 -1.54 -28.82
C GLY A 410 -29.34 -0.09 -28.39
N SER A 411 -29.87 0.22 -27.22
CA SER A 411 -29.92 1.59 -26.67
C SER A 411 -29.42 1.65 -25.23
N PRO A 412 -28.13 1.33 -24.96
CA PRO A 412 -27.55 1.31 -23.62
C PRO A 412 -27.54 2.68 -22.92
N GLU A 413 -27.70 3.78 -23.65
CA GLU A 413 -27.71 5.15 -23.15
C GLU A 413 -28.97 5.53 -22.35
N ILE A 414 -30.07 4.78 -22.50
CA ILE A 414 -31.32 5.03 -21.77
C ILE A 414 -31.46 4.06 -20.58
N PRO A 415 -32.03 4.49 -19.44
CA PRO A 415 -32.26 3.60 -18.30
C PRO A 415 -33.10 2.39 -18.69
N GLY A 416 -32.59 1.19 -18.41
CA GLY A 416 -33.22 -0.09 -18.77
C GLY A 416 -32.94 -0.57 -20.20
N GLY A 417 -32.20 0.20 -21.00
CA GLY A 417 -31.72 -0.26 -22.30
C GLY A 417 -30.54 -1.22 -22.19
N SER A 418 -30.40 -2.09 -23.18
CA SER A 418 -29.36 -3.13 -23.24
C SER A 418 -28.80 -3.25 -24.65
N CYS A 419 -27.67 -3.96 -24.76
CA CYS A 419 -27.10 -4.40 -26.02
C CYS A 419 -27.36 -5.89 -26.21
N GLU A 420 -27.80 -6.27 -27.41
CA GLU A 420 -28.06 -7.65 -27.82
C GLU A 420 -27.17 -8.00 -29.00
N LEU A 421 -26.81 -9.28 -29.12
CA LEU A 421 -25.99 -9.76 -30.23
C LEU A 421 -26.79 -9.61 -31.54
N CYS A 422 -26.15 -9.08 -32.57
CA CYS A 422 -26.75 -9.00 -33.89
C CYS A 422 -26.98 -10.40 -34.46
N ASP A 423 -28.23 -10.70 -34.80
CA ASP A 423 -28.59 -11.93 -35.49
C ASP A 423 -28.41 -11.74 -37.00
N CYS A 424 -27.27 -12.18 -37.51
CA CYS A 424 -26.99 -12.19 -38.96
C CYS A 424 -26.98 -13.61 -39.53
N ASN A 425 -27.68 -14.58 -38.91
CA ASN A 425 -27.75 -15.98 -39.33
C ASN A 425 -26.38 -16.63 -39.65
N ASP A 426 -25.35 -16.30 -38.87
CA ASP A 426 -23.96 -16.74 -39.08
C ASP A 426 -23.40 -16.46 -40.49
N ASN A 427 -23.98 -15.49 -41.20
CA ASN A 427 -23.62 -15.07 -42.55
C ASN A 427 -22.73 -13.82 -42.56
N ILE A 428 -21.97 -13.61 -41.48
CA ILE A 428 -20.98 -12.54 -41.32
C ILE A 428 -19.66 -13.13 -40.82
N ASN A 429 -18.57 -12.36 -40.94
CA ASN A 429 -17.32 -12.69 -40.27
C ASN A 429 -17.25 -11.91 -38.95
N PRO A 430 -17.41 -12.56 -37.78
CA PRO A 430 -17.51 -11.86 -36.49
C PRO A 430 -16.22 -11.11 -36.08
N ARG A 431 -15.09 -11.37 -36.77
CA ARG A 431 -13.83 -10.64 -36.54
C ARG A 431 -13.76 -9.29 -37.26
N ASP A 432 -14.63 -9.07 -38.23
CA ASP A 432 -14.69 -7.81 -38.95
C ASP A 432 -15.52 -6.78 -38.17
N TYR A 433 -15.07 -5.54 -38.19
CA TYR A 433 -15.77 -4.44 -37.52
C TYR A 433 -16.98 -3.96 -38.35
N GLY A 434 -18.03 -3.47 -37.70
CA GLY A 434 -19.20 -2.89 -38.37
C GLY A 434 -20.00 -3.88 -39.21
N ASN A 435 -20.26 -5.09 -38.68
CA ASN A 435 -21.08 -6.10 -39.34
C ASN A 435 -22.58 -5.79 -39.29
N CYS A 436 -23.05 -5.04 -38.29
CA CYS A 436 -24.43 -4.60 -38.14
C CYS A 436 -24.48 -3.16 -37.63
N ASP A 437 -25.63 -2.51 -37.83
CA ASP A 437 -25.91 -1.20 -37.25
C ASP A 437 -26.11 -1.31 -35.73
N ALA A 438 -25.39 -0.49 -34.96
CA ALA A 438 -25.37 -0.56 -33.49
C ALA A 438 -26.68 -0.12 -32.82
N LYS A 439 -27.65 0.45 -33.56
CA LYS A 439 -28.96 0.86 -33.04
C LYS A 439 -30.08 -0.06 -33.51
N THR A 440 -30.09 -0.43 -34.78
CA THR A 440 -31.18 -1.23 -35.36
C THR A 440 -30.89 -2.73 -35.39
N GLY A 441 -29.62 -3.14 -35.32
CA GLY A 441 -29.21 -4.54 -35.47
C GLY A 441 -29.16 -5.04 -36.91
N THR A 442 -29.47 -4.17 -37.88
CA THR A 442 -29.48 -4.51 -39.31
C THR A 442 -28.09 -4.87 -39.80
N CYS A 443 -27.93 -6.05 -40.37
CA CYS A 443 -26.66 -6.57 -40.88
C CYS A 443 -26.23 -5.82 -42.15
N LEU A 444 -24.99 -5.34 -42.17
CA LEU A 444 -24.42 -4.49 -43.22
C LEU A 444 -23.41 -5.22 -44.11
N LYS A 445 -22.87 -6.36 -43.66
CA LYS A 445 -21.77 -7.09 -44.32
C LYS A 445 -22.08 -8.57 -44.57
N CYS A 446 -23.20 -8.84 -45.21
CA CYS A 446 -23.63 -10.20 -45.53
C CYS A 446 -22.67 -10.92 -46.50
N LEU A 447 -22.11 -12.04 -46.04
CA LEU A 447 -21.28 -13.00 -46.76
C LEU A 447 -22.12 -14.07 -47.47
N TYR A 448 -21.47 -15.00 -48.16
CA TYR A 448 -22.11 -16.16 -48.81
C TYR A 448 -23.23 -15.78 -49.79
N ASP A 449 -23.08 -14.63 -50.46
CA ASP A 449 -24.07 -14.08 -51.39
C ASP A 449 -25.47 -13.94 -50.79
N THR A 450 -25.53 -13.56 -49.51
CA THR A 450 -26.78 -13.30 -48.77
C THR A 450 -27.10 -11.80 -48.62
N THR A 451 -28.35 -11.47 -48.31
CA THR A 451 -28.92 -10.13 -48.15
C THR A 451 -30.12 -10.18 -47.20
N GLY A 452 -30.71 -9.03 -46.88
CA GLY A 452 -31.77 -8.89 -45.88
C GLY A 452 -31.25 -8.25 -44.61
N GLU A 453 -32.15 -7.96 -43.66
CA GLU A 453 -31.77 -7.27 -42.41
C GLU A 453 -30.96 -8.19 -41.47
N HIS A 454 -31.08 -9.50 -41.67
CA HIS A 454 -30.42 -10.57 -40.91
C HIS A 454 -29.60 -11.49 -41.81
N CYS A 455 -29.28 -11.07 -43.04
CA CYS A 455 -28.63 -11.90 -44.06
C CYS A 455 -29.38 -13.22 -44.34
N GLU A 456 -30.70 -13.17 -44.31
CA GLU A 456 -31.63 -14.30 -44.35
C GLU A 456 -32.11 -14.67 -45.76
N PHE A 457 -31.75 -13.89 -46.78
CA PHE A 457 -32.12 -14.11 -48.18
C PHE A 457 -30.91 -14.22 -49.07
N CYS A 458 -31.00 -14.93 -50.20
CA CYS A 458 -29.97 -14.83 -51.23
C CYS A 458 -30.03 -13.47 -51.93
N LYS A 459 -28.86 -12.93 -52.28
CA LYS A 459 -28.72 -11.71 -53.09
C LYS A 459 -29.43 -11.89 -54.41
N ASP A 460 -29.85 -10.77 -54.98
CA ASP A 460 -30.39 -10.74 -56.32
C ASP A 460 -29.43 -11.39 -57.34
N GLY A 461 -29.93 -12.34 -58.12
CA GLY A 461 -29.13 -13.15 -59.04
C GLY A 461 -28.63 -14.46 -58.42
N PHE A 462 -29.02 -14.76 -57.19
CA PHE A 462 -28.79 -16.04 -56.51
C PHE A 462 -30.10 -16.62 -55.99
N TYR A 463 -30.14 -17.94 -55.81
CA TYR A 463 -31.26 -18.66 -55.23
C TYR A 463 -30.80 -19.77 -54.29
N GLY A 464 -31.69 -20.19 -53.39
CA GLY A 464 -31.46 -21.32 -52.49
C GLY A 464 -31.76 -20.97 -51.04
N ASN A 465 -31.07 -21.62 -50.12
CA ASN A 465 -31.26 -21.42 -48.68
C ASN A 465 -30.09 -20.65 -48.07
N ALA A 466 -30.30 -19.37 -47.79
CA ALA A 466 -29.30 -18.49 -47.17
C ALA A 466 -28.88 -18.95 -45.77
N LEU A 467 -29.77 -19.61 -45.01
CA LEU A 467 -29.47 -20.11 -43.67
C LEU A 467 -28.53 -21.32 -43.69
N GLU A 468 -28.52 -22.06 -44.80
CA GLU A 468 -27.61 -23.19 -45.04
C GLU A 468 -26.37 -22.79 -45.86
N LYS A 469 -26.20 -21.47 -46.14
CA LYS A 469 -25.12 -20.93 -46.97
C LYS A 469 -25.09 -21.51 -48.39
N ASP A 470 -26.28 -21.84 -48.90
CA ASP A 470 -26.49 -22.50 -50.20
C ASP A 470 -27.07 -21.53 -51.24
N CYS A 471 -26.56 -20.29 -51.29
CA CYS A 471 -26.92 -19.34 -52.33
C CYS A 471 -26.14 -19.63 -53.61
N ARG A 472 -26.83 -20.12 -54.63
CA ARG A 472 -26.26 -20.49 -55.93
C ARG A 472 -26.62 -19.46 -56.98
N PRO A 473 -25.73 -19.13 -57.92
CA PRO A 473 -26.04 -18.18 -58.97
C PRO A 473 -27.19 -18.68 -59.85
N CYS A 474 -28.06 -17.78 -60.28
CA CYS A 474 -29.07 -18.07 -61.29
C CYS A 474 -28.39 -18.38 -62.63
N GLU A 475 -28.76 -19.49 -63.27
CA GLU A 475 -28.24 -19.89 -64.59
C GLU A 475 -29.32 -19.73 -65.67
N CYS A 476 -29.85 -18.51 -65.83
CA CYS A 476 -30.90 -18.24 -66.81
C CYS A 476 -30.37 -18.16 -68.24
N GLU A 477 -31.03 -18.87 -69.17
CA GLU A 477 -30.73 -18.81 -70.60
C GLU A 477 -31.19 -17.45 -71.16
N LEU A 478 -30.27 -16.72 -71.79
CA LEU A 478 -30.48 -15.34 -72.22
C LEU A 478 -31.60 -15.22 -73.25
N LEU A 479 -31.77 -16.25 -74.11
CA LEU A 479 -32.74 -16.24 -75.21
C LEU A 479 -34.17 -16.57 -74.76
N GLY A 480 -34.34 -17.34 -73.69
CA GLY A 480 -35.65 -17.72 -73.18
C GLY A 480 -36.15 -16.89 -72.00
N THR A 481 -35.32 -16.00 -71.46
CA THR A 481 -35.61 -15.22 -70.23
C THR A 481 -36.00 -13.79 -70.55
N ASN A 482 -37.01 -13.27 -69.86
CA ASN A 482 -37.43 -11.87 -69.97
C ASN A 482 -36.40 -10.94 -69.32
N SER A 483 -35.53 -10.34 -70.14
CA SER A 483 -34.44 -9.47 -69.71
C SER A 483 -34.87 -8.19 -68.96
N THR A 484 -36.16 -7.83 -68.96
CA THR A 484 -36.68 -6.72 -68.14
C THR A 484 -36.76 -7.08 -66.66
N ILE A 485 -36.85 -8.37 -66.34
CA ILE A 485 -36.81 -8.91 -64.98
C ILE A 485 -35.40 -9.46 -64.77
N LYS A 486 -34.60 -8.72 -64.01
CA LYS A 486 -33.15 -8.90 -63.97
C LYS A 486 -32.67 -10.19 -63.29
N TYR A 487 -33.50 -10.81 -62.44
CA TYR A 487 -33.06 -11.89 -61.53
C TYR A 487 -34.09 -13.03 -61.49
N CYS A 488 -33.61 -14.26 -61.27
CA CYS A 488 -34.48 -15.41 -61.02
C CYS A 488 -35.17 -15.31 -59.65
N ASP A 489 -36.20 -16.13 -59.44
CA ASP A 489 -36.83 -16.26 -58.13
C ASP A 489 -35.82 -16.75 -57.09
N ARG A 490 -35.65 -16.00 -56.00
CA ARG A 490 -34.58 -16.23 -55.00
C ARG A 490 -34.75 -17.49 -54.15
N PHE A 491 -35.91 -18.13 -54.16
CA PHE A 491 -36.15 -19.35 -53.39
C PHE A 491 -36.09 -20.60 -54.27
N THR A 492 -36.72 -20.53 -55.44
CA THR A 492 -36.84 -21.67 -56.36
C THR A 492 -35.72 -21.72 -57.39
N GLY A 493 -35.12 -20.58 -57.72
CA GLY A 493 -34.18 -20.45 -58.85
C GLY A 493 -34.86 -20.32 -60.20
N HIS A 494 -36.20 -20.23 -60.23
CA HIS A 494 -36.94 -20.18 -61.49
C HIS A 494 -36.73 -18.85 -62.20
N CYS A 495 -36.20 -18.91 -63.41
CA CYS A 495 -35.97 -17.75 -64.25
C CYS A 495 -37.30 -17.20 -64.80
N PRO A 496 -37.41 -15.88 -65.01
CA PRO A 496 -38.61 -15.26 -65.55
C PRO A 496 -38.74 -15.56 -67.05
N CYS A 497 -39.30 -16.72 -67.40
CA CYS A 497 -39.38 -17.16 -68.78
C CYS A 497 -40.30 -16.29 -69.65
N LEU A 498 -39.91 -16.12 -70.92
CA LEU A 498 -40.72 -15.48 -71.95
C LEU A 498 -41.98 -16.32 -72.25
N PRO A 499 -43.01 -15.74 -72.91
CA PRO A 499 -44.21 -16.49 -73.26
C PRO A 499 -43.90 -17.80 -73.98
N ASN A 500 -44.55 -18.88 -73.56
CA ASN A 500 -44.41 -20.24 -74.09
C ASN A 500 -43.01 -20.87 -73.96
N VAL A 501 -42.16 -20.33 -73.10
CA VAL A 501 -40.88 -20.94 -72.70
C VAL A 501 -41.05 -21.63 -71.33
N ILE A 502 -40.40 -22.77 -71.13
CA ILE A 502 -40.44 -23.59 -69.91
C ILE A 502 -39.02 -24.02 -69.49
N GLY A 503 -38.92 -24.59 -68.29
CA GLY A 503 -37.67 -25.02 -67.67
C GLY A 503 -37.28 -24.07 -66.54
N MET A 504 -36.42 -24.54 -65.63
CA MET A 504 -35.92 -23.71 -64.52
C MET A 504 -35.06 -22.54 -65.01
N THR A 505 -34.32 -22.79 -66.10
CA THR A 505 -33.38 -21.86 -66.73
C THR A 505 -33.96 -21.23 -68.00
N CYS A 506 -35.24 -21.48 -68.32
CA CYS A 506 -35.88 -21.03 -69.55
C CYS A 506 -35.17 -21.49 -70.84
N ASP A 507 -34.79 -22.77 -70.90
CA ASP A 507 -33.97 -23.35 -71.96
C ASP A 507 -34.78 -24.00 -73.09
N SER A 508 -36.09 -24.19 -72.90
CA SER A 508 -36.91 -25.02 -73.78
C SER A 508 -38.26 -24.36 -74.09
N CYS A 509 -38.79 -24.54 -75.30
CA CYS A 509 -40.19 -24.21 -75.57
C CYS A 509 -41.12 -25.23 -74.91
N ILE A 510 -42.34 -24.82 -74.55
CA ILE A 510 -43.41 -25.79 -74.25
C ILE A 510 -43.69 -26.67 -75.47
N GLU A 511 -44.34 -27.81 -75.26
CA GLU A 511 -44.71 -28.71 -76.36
C GLU A 511 -45.45 -27.98 -77.49
N ASN A 512 -45.21 -28.42 -78.72
CA ASN A 512 -45.75 -27.86 -79.96
C ASN A 512 -45.39 -26.38 -80.19
N HIS A 513 -44.28 -25.89 -79.65
CA HIS A 513 -43.77 -24.55 -79.91
C HIS A 513 -42.28 -24.55 -80.37
N TRP A 514 -41.85 -23.46 -81.02
CA TRP A 514 -40.50 -23.26 -81.54
C TRP A 514 -40.08 -21.79 -81.44
N LYS A 515 -38.90 -21.45 -81.99
CA LYS A 515 -38.40 -20.07 -82.18
C LYS A 515 -37.82 -19.41 -80.93
N ILE A 516 -37.34 -20.20 -79.96
CA ILE A 516 -36.71 -19.69 -78.73
C ILE A 516 -35.52 -18.75 -79.02
N ALA A 517 -34.79 -18.98 -80.11
CA ALA A 517 -33.65 -18.17 -80.52
C ALA A 517 -34.01 -16.73 -80.95
N SER A 518 -35.30 -16.40 -81.08
CA SER A 518 -35.75 -15.04 -81.36
C SER A 518 -35.54 -14.06 -80.20
N GLY A 519 -35.47 -14.56 -78.95
CA GLY A 519 -35.46 -13.71 -77.77
C GLY A 519 -36.81 -13.08 -77.42
N GLU A 520 -37.90 -13.47 -78.09
CA GLU A 520 -39.26 -12.92 -77.88
C GLU A 520 -40.24 -13.96 -77.28
N GLY A 521 -39.77 -15.18 -77.02
CA GLY A 521 -40.55 -16.32 -76.57
C GLY A 521 -40.72 -17.37 -77.66
N CYS A 522 -41.62 -18.33 -77.43
CA CYS A 522 -41.90 -19.38 -78.41
C CYS A 522 -43.26 -19.17 -79.10
N GLU A 523 -43.32 -19.53 -80.36
CA GLU A 523 -44.53 -19.52 -81.18
C GLU A 523 -45.01 -20.94 -81.44
N HIS A 524 -46.31 -21.13 -81.62
CA HIS A 524 -46.87 -22.45 -81.92
C HIS A 524 -46.30 -23.00 -83.25
N CYS A 525 -46.09 -24.31 -83.31
CA CYS A 525 -45.52 -24.98 -84.47
C CYS A 525 -46.41 -24.85 -85.71
N ASP A 526 -47.72 -24.91 -85.51
CA ASP A 526 -48.75 -24.89 -86.57
C ASP A 526 -48.52 -25.98 -87.63
N CYS A 527 -48.09 -27.17 -87.21
CA CYS A 527 -47.98 -28.31 -88.11
C CYS A 527 -49.36 -28.72 -88.61
N ASP A 528 -49.52 -28.81 -89.93
CA ASP A 528 -50.77 -29.20 -90.55
C ASP A 528 -51.14 -30.64 -90.18
N PRO A 529 -52.33 -30.91 -89.62
CA PRO A 529 -52.69 -32.24 -89.16
C PRO A 529 -52.84 -33.27 -90.30
N THR A 530 -53.06 -32.81 -91.53
CA THR A 530 -53.14 -33.65 -92.74
C THR A 530 -51.74 -33.97 -93.25
N GLY A 531 -50.90 -32.95 -93.38
CA GLY A 531 -49.58 -33.06 -93.99
C GLY A 531 -48.44 -33.46 -93.05
N SER A 532 -48.60 -33.35 -91.74
CA SER A 532 -47.56 -33.68 -90.74
C SER A 532 -47.76 -35.05 -90.08
N LEU A 533 -46.67 -35.60 -89.54
CA LEU A 533 -46.68 -36.83 -88.73
C LEU A 533 -47.04 -36.57 -87.26
N ARG A 534 -46.74 -35.36 -86.76
CA ARG A 534 -46.93 -34.94 -85.36
C ARG A 534 -47.01 -33.41 -85.26
N GLU A 535 -47.61 -32.92 -84.19
CA GLU A 535 -47.75 -31.48 -83.90
C GLU A 535 -46.42 -30.83 -83.44
N GLN A 536 -45.48 -31.63 -82.91
CA GLN A 536 -44.18 -31.15 -82.48
C GLN A 536 -43.22 -30.96 -83.66
N CYS A 537 -42.84 -29.71 -83.90
CA CYS A 537 -41.81 -29.32 -84.85
C CYS A 537 -40.41 -29.24 -84.21
N ASN A 538 -39.38 -29.01 -85.02
CA ASN A 538 -38.03 -28.73 -84.51
C ASN A 538 -38.02 -27.38 -83.75
N PRO A 539 -37.53 -27.34 -82.50
CA PRO A 539 -37.64 -26.16 -81.63
C PRO A 539 -36.84 -24.94 -82.10
N TYR A 540 -35.84 -25.11 -82.98
CA TYR A 540 -34.98 -24.03 -83.45
C TYR A 540 -35.42 -23.43 -84.79
N ASP A 541 -35.74 -24.27 -85.78
CA ASP A 541 -36.12 -23.83 -87.14
C ASP A 541 -37.63 -23.96 -87.44
N GLY A 542 -38.39 -24.57 -86.52
CA GLY A 542 -39.84 -24.73 -86.64
C GLY A 542 -40.28 -25.76 -87.67
N GLN A 543 -39.38 -26.55 -88.24
CA GLN A 543 -39.71 -27.52 -89.28
C GLN A 543 -40.51 -28.69 -88.70
N CYS A 544 -41.72 -28.88 -89.21
CA CYS A 544 -42.57 -30.02 -88.93
C CYS A 544 -42.09 -31.25 -89.70
N GLU A 545 -42.33 -32.43 -89.14
CA GLU A 545 -42.04 -33.69 -89.82
C GLU A 545 -43.17 -34.01 -90.80
N CYS A 546 -42.92 -33.84 -92.10
CA CYS A 546 -43.94 -33.99 -93.13
C CYS A 546 -44.12 -35.44 -93.58
N ARG A 547 -45.37 -35.82 -93.86
CA ARG A 547 -45.72 -37.05 -94.56
C ARG A 547 -45.18 -37.01 -95.98
N THR A 548 -44.94 -38.18 -96.56
CA THR A 548 -44.52 -38.28 -97.97
C THR A 548 -45.48 -37.53 -98.87
N GLY A 549 -44.94 -36.63 -99.71
CA GLY A 549 -45.70 -35.77 -100.63
C GLY A 549 -45.96 -34.36 -100.11
N PHE A 550 -45.84 -34.13 -98.80
CA PHE A 550 -46.07 -32.83 -98.16
C PHE A 550 -44.75 -32.16 -97.79
N GLY A 551 -44.73 -30.82 -97.83
CA GLY A 551 -43.56 -30.00 -97.61
C GLY A 551 -43.89 -28.60 -97.08
N GLY A 552 -42.85 -27.78 -96.93
CA GLY A 552 -42.93 -26.50 -96.22
C GLY A 552 -42.72 -26.66 -94.71
N ARG A 553 -42.53 -25.54 -94.00
CA ARG A 553 -42.26 -25.54 -92.55
C ARG A 553 -43.38 -26.24 -91.76
N GLN A 554 -44.63 -25.93 -92.12
CA GLN A 554 -45.85 -26.41 -91.48
C GLN A 554 -46.43 -27.69 -92.14
N CYS A 555 -45.79 -28.23 -93.19
CA CYS A 555 -46.34 -29.34 -93.99
C CYS A 555 -47.69 -29.05 -94.67
N ASN A 556 -48.02 -27.78 -94.92
CA ASN A 556 -49.25 -27.33 -95.58
C ASN A 556 -49.06 -27.02 -97.08
N GLN A 557 -47.99 -27.53 -97.68
CA GLN A 557 -47.68 -27.38 -99.11
C GLN A 557 -47.32 -28.76 -99.67
N CYS A 558 -47.35 -28.92 -100.99
CA CYS A 558 -46.75 -30.10 -101.60
C CYS A 558 -45.21 -29.96 -101.59
N GLN A 559 -44.50 -31.04 -101.30
CA GLN A 559 -43.04 -31.04 -101.36
C GLN A 559 -42.54 -30.83 -102.79
N ARG A 560 -41.25 -30.50 -102.95
CA ARG A 560 -40.64 -30.40 -104.28
C ARG A 560 -40.89 -31.70 -105.05
N ASP A 561 -41.22 -31.56 -106.34
CA ASP A 561 -41.58 -32.65 -107.25
C ASP A 561 -42.92 -33.33 -106.94
N PHE A 562 -43.81 -32.65 -106.19
CA PHE A 562 -45.20 -33.04 -105.97
C PHE A 562 -46.16 -31.87 -106.28
N TRP A 563 -47.40 -32.15 -106.67
CA TRP A 563 -48.46 -31.19 -107.02
C TRP A 563 -49.83 -31.67 -106.51
N GLY A 564 -50.77 -30.75 -106.25
CA GLY A 564 -52.10 -31.10 -105.74
C GLY A 564 -52.70 -30.03 -104.84
N ASP A 565 -53.75 -30.39 -104.10
CA ASP A 565 -54.30 -29.57 -103.00
C ASP A 565 -53.69 -30.07 -101.68
N PRO A 566 -52.82 -29.28 -101.03
CA PRO A 566 -52.18 -29.67 -99.77
C PRO A 566 -53.14 -29.91 -98.60
N ASN A 567 -54.42 -29.53 -98.71
CA ASN A 567 -55.42 -29.85 -97.69
C ASN A 567 -56.06 -31.24 -97.89
N VAL A 568 -55.78 -31.89 -99.02
CA VAL A 568 -56.40 -33.17 -99.42
C VAL A 568 -55.32 -34.22 -99.70
N GLU A 569 -54.51 -34.03 -100.73
CA GLU A 569 -53.46 -34.96 -101.15
C GLU A 569 -52.48 -34.29 -102.13
N CYS A 570 -51.22 -34.66 -102.05
CA CYS A 570 -50.17 -34.25 -102.98
C CYS A 570 -49.67 -35.46 -103.78
N HIS A 571 -49.65 -35.33 -105.11
CA HIS A 571 -49.23 -36.36 -106.06
C HIS A 571 -47.84 -36.07 -106.60
N ALA A 572 -47.03 -37.10 -106.85
CA ALA A 572 -45.72 -36.91 -107.49
C ALA A 572 -45.88 -36.33 -108.91
N CYS A 573 -44.98 -35.43 -109.29
CA CYS A 573 -44.86 -34.94 -110.66
C CYS A 573 -44.35 -36.08 -111.57
N GLU A 574 -44.92 -36.18 -112.77
CA GLU A 574 -44.48 -37.13 -113.80
C GLU A 574 -43.21 -36.67 -114.54
#